data_AF-A0A9X1TB83-F1
#
_entry.id   AF-A0A9X1TB83-F1
#
_cell.length_a   1.000
_cell.length_b   1.000
_cell.length_c   1.000
_cell.angle_alpha   90.00
_cell.angle_beta   90.00
_cell.angle_gamma   90.00
#
_symmetry.space_group_name_H-M   'P 1'
#
loop_
_entity.id
_entity.type
_entity.pdbx_description
1 polymer ?
#
loop_
_entity_poly.entity_id
_entity_poly.type
_entity_poly.pdbx_seq_one_letter_code
_entity_poly.pdbx_strand_id
1 'polypeptide(L)' 'MILVIDTNCLLVSIPKLSATRWLFDALKSGIFEFGISTEILEEYEEVIGGFYSPNLATNVVEFFRTWTTQYGSHHFTDGI' A
#
# COMPACT_ATOMS: atom_id res chain seq x y z
N MET A 1 8.44 15.11 3.01
CA MET A 1 7.04 15.41 3.43
C MET A 1 6.37 14.08 3.66
N ILE A 2 5.84 13.83 4.85
CA ILE A 2 5.21 12.55 5.20
C ILE A 2 3.72 12.68 4.87
N LEU A 3 3.22 11.78 4.03
CA LEU A 3 1.81 11.72 3.65
C LEU A 3 1.17 10.50 4.31
N VAL A 4 0.25 10.72 5.23
CA VAL A 4 -0.53 9.65 5.87
C VAL A 4 -1.77 9.43 5.02
N ILE A 5 -1.88 8.25 4.41
CA ILE A 5 -2.97 7.91 3.49
C ILE A 5 -3.72 6.73 4.08
N ASP A 6 -5.05 6.86 4.14
CA ASP A 6 -5.93 5.75 4.50
C ASP A 6 -5.83 4.61 3.48
N THR A 7 -5.76 3.38 3.96
CA THR A 7 -5.64 2.18 3.12
C THR A 7 -6.79 2.09 2.10
N ASN A 8 -8.00 2.56 2.42
CA ASN A 8 -9.12 2.57 1.48
C ASN A 8 -8.86 3.50 0.28
N CYS A 9 -8.22 4.65 0.51
CA CYS A 9 -7.83 5.58 -0.55
C CYS A 9 -6.81 4.95 -1.51
N LEU A 10 -5.87 4.19 -0.95
CA LEU A 10 -4.91 3.42 -1.73
C LEU A 10 -5.60 2.32 -2.54
N LEU A 11 -6.54 1.58 -1.95
CA LEU A 11 -7.26 0.52 -2.65
C LEU A 11 -8.04 1.01 -3.86
N VAL A 12 -8.79 2.09 -3.69
CA VAL A 12 -9.52 2.68 -4.82
C VAL A 12 -8.58 3.23 -5.88
N SER A 13 -7.30 3.49 -5.57
CA SER A 13 -6.32 3.98 -6.55
C SER A 13 -5.66 2.89 -7.41
N ILE A 14 -5.75 1.60 -7.02
CA ILE A 14 -5.09 0.50 -7.74
C ILE A 14 -5.65 0.30 -9.17
N PRO A 15 -6.97 0.26 -9.40
CA PRO A 15 -7.52 0.02 -10.73
C PRO A 15 -7.03 1.06 -11.76
N LYS A 16 -6.62 0.60 -12.95
CA LYS A 16 -6.11 1.47 -14.03
C LYS A 16 -7.08 2.58 -14.45
N LEU A 17 -8.38 2.33 -14.32
CA LEU A 17 -9.45 3.27 -14.68
C LEU A 17 -9.93 4.11 -13.49
N SER A 18 -9.32 3.96 -12.32
CA SER A 18 -9.72 4.75 -11.16
C SER A 18 -9.43 6.24 -11.36
N ALA A 19 -10.36 7.09 -10.94
CA ALA A 19 -10.15 8.53 -10.88
C ALA A 19 -8.98 8.91 -9.93
N THR A 20 -8.65 8.05 -8.96
CA THR A 20 -7.56 8.26 -8.00
C THR A 20 -6.28 7.52 -8.39
N ARG A 21 -6.19 6.97 -9.63
CA ARG A 21 -5.05 6.19 -10.11
C ARG A 21 -3.69 6.91 -9.99
N TRP A 22 -3.70 8.24 -10.08
CA TRP A 22 -2.52 9.09 -9.90
C TRP A 22 -1.78 8.80 -8.58
N LEU A 23 -2.51 8.41 -7.53
CA LEU A 23 -1.94 8.13 -6.22
C LEU A 23 -1.05 6.89 -6.25
N PHE A 24 -1.55 5.80 -6.84
CA PHE A 24 -0.80 4.57 -6.99
C PHE A 24 0.43 4.75 -7.89
N ASP A 25 0.28 5.51 -8.99
CA ASP A 25 1.40 5.77 -9.90
C ASP A 25 2.48 6.64 -9.24
N ALA A 26 2.09 7.64 -8.46
CA ALA A 26 3.02 8.49 -7.71
C ALA A 26 3.77 7.71 -6.62
N LEU A 27 3.07 6.80 -5.92
CA LEU A 27 3.66 5.86 -4.96
C LEU A 27 4.66 4.92 -5.65
N LYS A 28 4.29 4.35 -6.80
CA LYS A 28 5.16 3.50 -7.62
C LYS A 28 6.42 4.26 -8.10
N SER A 29 6.30 5.55 -8.38
CA SER A 29 7.43 6.40 -8.79
C SER A 29 8.28 6.92 -7.63
N GLY A 30 7.92 6.61 -6.37
CA GLY A 30 8.69 7.02 -5.19
C GLY A 30 8.67 8.52 -4.89
N ILE A 31 7.63 9.25 -5.33
CA ILE A 31 7.53 10.71 -5.11
C ILE A 31 7.24 11.02 -3.63
N PHE A 32 6.65 10.07 -2.90
CA PHE A 32 6.37 10.20 -1.46
C PHE A 32 6.77 8.93 -0.70
N GLU A 33 7.10 9.09 0.57
CA GLU A 33 7.30 8.00 1.52
C GLU A 33 5.98 7.65 2.20
N PHE A 34 5.69 6.35 2.32
CA PHE A 34 4.47 5.83 2.90
C PHE A 34 4.79 4.95 4.11
N GLY A 35 4.07 5.17 5.21
CA GLY A 35 4.14 4.31 6.39
C GLY A 35 2.90 3.42 6.44
N ILE A 36 3.10 2.11 6.33
CA ILE A 36 2.04 1.11 6.54
C ILE A 36 2.60 0.01 7.43
N SER A 37 1.87 -0.37 8.47
CA SER A 37 2.24 -1.52 9.30
C SER A 37 1.86 -2.81 8.60
N THR A 38 2.63 -3.86 8.83
CA THR A 38 2.35 -5.20 8.31
C THR A 38 1.04 -5.77 8.86
N GLU A 39 0.67 -5.45 10.10
CA GLU A 39 -0.62 -5.84 10.69
C GLU A 39 -1.81 -5.23 9.92
N ILE A 40 -1.71 -3.96 9.51
CA ILE A 40 -2.72 -3.33 8.64
C ILE A 40 -2.75 -4.02 7.26
N LEU A 41 -1.64 -4.52 6.73
CA LEU A 41 -1.64 -5.22 5.45
C LEU A 41 -2.27 -6.62 5.53
N GLU A 42 -2.04 -7.35 6.62
CA GLU A 42 -2.56 -8.70 6.84
C GLU A 42 -4.08 -8.71 7.04
N GLU A 43 -4.62 -7.81 7.88
CA GLU A 43 -6.09 -7.65 8.00
C GLU A 43 -6.74 -7.30 6.65
N TYR A 44 -6.04 -6.52 5.82
CA TYR A 44 -6.56 -6.10 4.54
C TYR A 44 -6.39 -7.15 3.44
N GLU A 45 -5.44 -8.09 3.53
CA GLU A 45 -5.38 -9.21 2.58
C GLU A 45 -6.69 -9.99 2.58
N GLU A 46 -7.27 -10.22 3.75
CA GLU A 46 -8.58 -10.84 3.89
C GLU A 46 -9.70 -9.97 3.28
N VAL A 47 -9.71 -8.66 3.55
CA VAL A 47 -10.73 -7.74 3.02
C VAL A 47 -10.65 -7.57 1.50
N ILE A 48 -9.45 -7.38 0.95
CA ILE A 48 -9.20 -7.24 -0.49
C ILE A 48 -9.45 -8.56 -1.22
N GLY A 49 -9.07 -9.67 -0.59
CA GLY A 49 -9.33 -11.02 -1.09
C GLY A 49 -10.82 -11.28 -1.26
N GLY A 50 -11.63 -10.80 -0.31
CA GLY A 50 -13.09 -10.87 -0.35
C GLY A 50 -13.74 -9.88 -1.33
N PHE A 51 -13.23 -8.65 -1.46
CA PHE A 51 -13.86 -7.60 -2.28
C PHE A 51 -13.46 -7.63 -3.76
N TYR A 52 -12.19 -7.94 -4.06
CA TYR A 52 -11.65 -7.91 -5.43
C TYR A 52 -11.31 -9.31 -5.94
N SER A 53 -10.24 -9.90 -5.41
CA SER A 53 -9.82 -11.28 -5.68
C SER A 53 -8.60 -11.61 -4.80
N PRO A 54 -8.41 -12.88 -4.40
CA PRO A 54 -7.23 -13.31 -3.67
C PRO A 54 -5.92 -12.93 -4.38
N ASN A 55 -5.88 -13.08 -5.71
CA ASN A 55 -4.69 -12.75 -6.49
C ASN A 55 -4.34 -11.27 -6.44
N LEU A 56 -5.33 -10.37 -6.41
CA LEU A 56 -5.05 -8.94 -6.26
C LEU A 56 -4.50 -8.66 -4.86
N ALA A 57 -5.09 -9.25 -3.82
CA ALA A 57 -4.66 -9.08 -2.44
C ALA A 57 -3.19 -9.49 -2.28
N THR A 58 -2.83 -10.70 -2.71
CA THR A 58 -1.45 -11.20 -2.65
C THR A 58 -0.47 -10.29 -3.42
N ASN A 59 -0.83 -9.82 -4.61
CA ASN A 59 0.03 -8.91 -5.38
C ASN A 59 0.27 -7.57 -4.68
N VAL A 60 -0.76 -7.05 -3.99
CA VAL A 60 -0.68 -5.79 -3.25
C VAL A 60 0.20 -5.96 -2.00
N VAL A 61 -0.02 -7.03 -1.24
CA VAL A 61 0.80 -7.36 -0.06
C VAL A 61 2.27 -7.55 -0.45
N GLU A 62 2.54 -8.29 -1.51
CA GLU A 62 3.91 -8.54 -1.98
C GLU A 62 4.60 -7.25 -2.45
N PHE A 63 3.86 -6.36 -3.11
CA PHE A 63 4.36 -5.04 -3.50
C PHE A 63 4.78 -4.20 -2.28
N PHE A 64 3.95 -4.17 -1.22
CA PHE A 64 4.31 -3.43 -0.01
C PHE A 64 5.43 -4.08 0.77
N ARG A 65 5.46 -5.42 0.86
CA ARG A 65 6.55 -6.17 1.51
C ARG A 65 7.90 -5.89 0.85
N THR A 66 7.95 -5.93 -0.49
CA THR A 66 9.17 -5.62 -1.24
C THR A 66 9.56 -4.15 -1.10
N TRP A 67 8.61 -3.22 -1.10
CA TRP A 67 8.87 -1.80 -0.89
C TRP A 67 9.44 -1.52 0.51
N THR A 68 8.85 -2.08 1.57
CA THR A 68 9.36 -1.93 2.95
C THR A 68 10.75 -2.55 3.09
N THR A 69 11.04 -3.65 2.40
CA THR A 69 12.38 -4.24 2.40
C THR A 69 13.41 -3.35 1.69
N GLN A 70 13.01 -2.68 0.60
CA GLN A 70 13.90 -1.90 -0.25
C GLN A 70 14.11 -0.45 0.24
N TYR A 71 13.09 0.15 0.87
CA TYR A 71 13.07 1.56 1.26
C TYR A 71 12.82 1.77 2.76
N GLY A 72 12.39 0.74 3.49
CA GLY A 72 12.00 0.84 4.91
C GLY A 72 13.14 0.75 5.92
N SER A 73 14.38 0.47 5.51
CA SER A 73 15.55 0.41 6.41
C SER A 73 15.92 1.76 7.04
N HIS A 74 15.27 2.87 6.64
CA HIS A 74 15.59 4.20 7.13
C HIS A 74 14.49 4.94 7.90
N HIS A 75 13.23 4.46 7.97
CA HIS A 75 12.20 5.33 8.56
C HIS A 75 11.07 4.74 9.43
N PHE A 76 10.97 3.44 9.68
CA PHE A 76 9.97 2.96 10.66
C PHE A 76 10.49 1.79 11.49
N THR A 77 11.24 2.13 12.54
CA THR A 77 11.33 1.31 13.75
C THR A 77 10.46 1.96 14.80
N ASP A 78 9.47 1.22 15.27
CA ASP A 78 8.83 1.31 16.59
C ASP A 78 8.30 2.68 17.05
N GLY A 79 6.97 2.79 17.05
CA GLY A 79 6.24 3.70 17.93
C GLY A 79 5.65 4.93 17.24
N ILE A 80 4.34 4.86 16.98
CA ILE A 80 3.27 5.73 17.50
C ILE A 80 1.94 4.99 17.24
#